data_AF-A0A6A8LX81-F1
#
_entry.id   AF-A0A6A8LX81-F1
#
_cell.length_a   1.000
_cell.length_b   1.000
_cell.length_c   1.000
_cell.angle_alpha   90.00
_cell.angle_beta   90.00
_cell.angle_gamma   90.00
#
_symmetry.space_group_name_H-M   'P 1'
#
loop_
_entity.id
_entity.type
_entity.pdbx_description
1 polymer ?
#
loop_
_entity_poly.entity_id
_entity_poly.type
_entity_poly.pdbx_seq_one_letter_code
_entity_poly.pdbx_strand_id
1 'polypeptide(L)' 'SVFSTSALVQIAGRVGRSVSRPDGDVIFICDRYTRKVKDAQKQIEFLNKKAKKLREGIS' A
#
# COMPACT_ATOMS: atom_id res chain seq x y z
N SER A 1 -15.81 -1.03 -11.30
CA SER A 1 -14.59 -0.45 -10.69
C SER A 1 -13.56 -0.22 -11.78
N VAL A 2 -13.25 1.04 -12.07
CA VAL A 2 -12.31 1.50 -13.11
C VAL A 2 -10.89 1.01 -12.84
N PHE A 3 -10.49 0.92 -11.56
CA PHE A 3 -9.15 0.48 -11.19
C PHE A 3 -9.09 -1.04 -10.91
N SER A 4 -7.94 -1.64 -11.23
CA SER A 4 -7.53 -2.98 -10.79
C SER A 4 -6.87 -2.93 -9.41
N THR A 5 -6.79 -4.07 -8.72
CA THR A 5 -6.05 -4.20 -7.46
C THR A 5 -4.60 -3.74 -7.61
N SER A 6 -3.93 -4.15 -8.68
CA SER A 6 -2.54 -3.76 -8.96
C SER A 6 -2.37 -2.26 -9.17
N ALA A 7 -3.29 -1.60 -9.87
CA ALA A 7 -3.26 -0.16 -10.05
C ALA A 7 -3.40 0.58 -8.70
N LEU A 8 -4.31 0.14 -7.84
CA LEU A 8 -4.50 0.71 -6.51
C LEU A 8 -3.24 0.57 -5.63
N VAL A 9 -2.59 -0.60 -5.65
CA VAL A 9 -1.33 -0.84 -4.93
C VAL A 9 -0.21 0.06 -5.47
N GLN A 10 -0.11 0.20 -6.79
CA GLN A 10 0.91 1.04 -7.41
C GLN A 10 0.74 2.52 -7.05
N ILE A 11 -0.49 3.03 -7.03
CA ILE A 11 -0.81 4.40 -6.60
C ILE A 11 -0.42 4.59 -5.13
N ALA A 12 -0.84 3.69 -4.24
CA ALA A 12 -0.50 3.73 -2.82
C ALA A 12 1.02 3.75 -2.58
N GLY A 13 1.78 2.99 -3.38
CA GLY A 13 3.25 2.93 -3.30
C GLY A 13 4.00 4.21 -3.71
N ARG A 14 3.30 5.30 -4.04
CA ARG A 14 3.91 6.63 -4.28
C ARG A 14 4.14 7.43 -3.01
N VAL A 15 3.40 7.15 -1.94
CA VAL A 15 3.46 7.92 -0.69
C VAL A 15 4.83 7.86 -0.01
N GLY A 16 5.47 6.69 0.04
CA GLY A 16 6.77 6.50 0.70
C GLY A 16 8.00 6.54 -0.22
N ARG A 17 7.93 7.25 -1.37
CA ARG A 17 9.06 7.29 -2.33
C ARG A 17 10.19 8.22 -1.90
N SER A 18 9.91 9.21 -1.06
CA SER A 18 10.95 10.14 -0.62
C SER A 18 11.86 9.45 0.39
N VAL A 19 13.17 9.55 0.19
CA VAL A 19 14.14 9.02 1.16
C VAL A 19 13.99 9.73 2.52
N SER A 20 13.69 11.03 2.51
CA SER A 20 13.46 11.81 3.73
C SER A 20 12.07 11.62 4.36
N ARG A 21 11.13 11.02 3.62
CA ARG A 21 9.77 10.69 4.07
C ARG A 21 9.36 9.33 3.48
N PRO A 22 9.87 8.22 4.06
CA PRO A 22 9.69 6.87 3.52
C PRO A 22 8.31 6.26 3.83
N ASP A 23 7.47 6.99 4.57
CA ASP A 23 6.14 6.61 5.00
C ASP A 23 5.12 7.74 4.76
N GLY A 24 3.85 7.43 4.99
CA GLY A 24 2.73 8.36 4.92
C GLY A 24 1.40 7.62 4.75
N ASP A 25 0.31 8.37 4.83
CA ASP A 25 -1.04 7.82 4.82
C ASP A 25 -1.61 7.63 3.40
N VAL A 26 -2.42 6.59 3.24
CA VAL A 26 -3.18 6.31 2.01
C VAL A 26 -4.66 6.21 2.37
N ILE A 27 -5.48 7.12 1.86
CA ILE A 27 -6.92 7.15 2.11
C ILE A 27 -7.68 6.72 0.85
N PHE A 28 -8.46 5.64 0.95
CA PHE A 28 -9.33 5.17 -0.13
C PHE A 28 -10.74 5.75 0.07
N ILE A 29 -11.08 6.77 -0.71
CA ILE A 29 -12.44 7.33 -0.73
C ILE A 29 -13.23 6.59 -1.80
N CYS A 30 -14.24 5.82 -1.39
CA CYS A 30 -15.08 5.04 -2.31
C CYS A 30 -16.52 4.96 -1.79
N ASP A 31 -17.49 5.01 -2.71
CA ASP A 31 -18.92 4.80 -2.40
C ASP A 31 -19.17 3.38 -1.83
N ARG A 32 -18.39 2.41 -2.29
CA ARG A 32 -18.55 1.01 -1.91
C ARG A 32 -17.21 0.32 -1.68
N TYR A 33 -17.12 -0.40 -0.57
CA TYR A 33 -15.93 -1.15 -0.21
C TYR A 33 -15.82 -2.47 -1.00
N THR A 34 -15.36 -2.37 -2.24
CA THR A 34 -15.31 -3.51 -3.16
C THR A 34 -14.20 -4.50 -2.82
N ARG A 35 -14.33 -5.73 -3.35
CA ARG A 35 -13.28 -6.76 -3.22
C ARG A 35 -11.91 -6.29 -3.72
N LYS A 36 -11.86 -5.49 -4.80
CA LYS A 36 -10.60 -4.93 -5.33
C LYS A 36 -9.90 -4.00 -4.32
N VAL A 37 -10.66 -3.17 -3.61
CA VAL A 37 -10.11 -2.28 -2.56
C VAL A 37 -9.61 -3.12 -1.38
N LYS A 38 -10.39 -4.10 -0.94
CA LYS A 38 -10.00 -5.02 0.14
C LYS A 38 -8.72 -5.80 -0.20
N ASP A 39 -8.62 -6.32 -1.41
CA ASP A 39 -7.43 -7.06 -1.87
C ASP A 39 -6.21 -6.13 -1.98
N ALA A 40 -6.40 -4.88 -2.41
CA ALA A 40 -5.32 -3.89 -2.50
C ALA A 40 -4.79 -3.53 -1.10
N GLN A 41 -5.68 -3.28 -0.13
CA GLN A 41 -5.28 -3.00 1.25
C GLN A 41 -4.50 -4.17 1.86
N LYS A 42 -4.98 -5.41 1.71
CA LYS A 42 -4.26 -6.61 2.17
C LYS A 42 -2.87 -6.72 1.55
N GLN A 43 -2.74 -6.43 0.26
CA GLN A 43 -1.46 -6.49 -0.43
C GLN A 43 -0.50 -5.40 0.04
N ILE A 44 -0.99 -4.17 0.27
CA ILE A 44 -0.21 -3.06 0.84
C ILE A 44 0.29 -3.42 2.24
N GLU A 45 -0.59 -3.90 3.12
CA GLU A 45 -0.23 -4.32 4.48
C GLU A 45 0.80 -5.45 4.49
N PHE A 46 0.63 -6.45 3.61
CA PHE A 46 1.59 -7.54 3.46
C PHE A 46 2.98 -7.02 3.05
N LEU A 47 3.04 -6.14 2.06
CA LEU A 47 4.30 -5.56 1.60
C LEU A 47 4.95 -4.68 2.67
N ASN A 48 4.16 -3.91 3.41
CA ASN A 48 4.66 -3.10 4.54
C ASN A 48 5.24 -4.00 5.64
N LYS A 49 4.57 -5.11 5.99
CA LYS A 49 5.09 -6.10 6.96
C LYS A 49 6.38 -6.73 6.46
N LYS A 50 6.47 -7.09 5.17
CA LYS A 50 7.69 -7.64 4.56
C LYS A 50 8.83 -6.63 4.60
N ALA A 51 8.57 -5.37 4.25
CA ALA A 51 9.56 -4.30 4.31
C ALA A 51 10.07 -4.05 5.73
N LYS A 52 9.18 -4.08 6.73
CA LYS A 52 9.57 -3.98 8.15
C LYS A 52 10.50 -5.12 8.56
N LYS A 53 10.15 -6.37 8.27
CA LYS A 53 11.00 -7.54 8.55
C LYS A 53 12.37 -7.45 7.88
N LEU A 54 12.41 -6.99 6.63
CA LEU A 54 13.68 -6.79 5.91
C LEU A 54 14.55 -5.73 6.60
N ARG A 55 13.96 -4.63 7.09
CA ARG A 55 14.71 -3.61 7.84
C ARG A 55 15.22 -4.13 9.18
N GLU A 56 14.42 -4.91 9.91
CA GLU A 56 14.79 -5.48 11.21
C GLU A 56 15.86 -6.57 11.10
N GLY A 57 15.84 -7.39 10.04
CA GLY A 57 16.86 -8.40 9.78
C GLY A 57 18.16 -7.88 9.17
N ILE A 58 18.26 -6.57 8.92
CA ILE A 58 19.49 -5.87 8.49
C ILE A 58 20.17 -5.19 9.71
N SER A 59 19.59 -5.27 10.91
CA SER A 59 20.23 -4.88 12.18
C SER A 59 21.11 -5.97 12.77
#